data_AF-A0A849QIX4-F1
#
_entry.id   AF-A0A849QIX4-F1
#
_cell.length_a   1.000
_cell.length_b   1.000
_cell.length_c   1.000
_cell.angle_alpha   90.00
_cell.angle_beta   90.00
_cell.angle_gamma   90.00
#
_symmetry.space_group_name_H-M   'P 1'
#
loop_
_entity.id
_entity.type
_entity.pdbx_description
1 polymer ?
#
loop_
_entity_poly.entity_id
_entity_poly.type
_entity_poly.pdbx_seq_one_letter_code
_entity_poly.pdbx_strand_id
1 'polypeptide(L)'
;MDTFQVTITPAAGKRLIARAVTQHSDVNKALLSGTVVIIAGTTNGYIAEEILKLTGQTDGFTRNRFFRGITLSPSIPTTNGGRLSDESGFPGDVVLVNGKWQKGKTIFDVIDNLKEGDVILKGANSVDLKEKKAAILIGHPKGGTIAISMQAVIGRRVRLIIPVGLEKRVTGNLDELAKRLNT
;
A
#
# COMPACT_ATOMS: atom_id res chain seq x y z
N MET A 1 -32.31 21.04 11.57
CA MET A 1 -31.15 20.52 10.82
C MET A 1 -31.60 19.24 10.18
N ASP A 2 -31.62 19.21 8.85
CA ASP A 2 -31.95 17.97 8.13
C ASP A 2 -30.74 17.03 8.23
N THR A 3 -30.95 15.88 8.88
CA THR A 3 -29.95 14.81 8.94
C THR A 3 -30.00 14.04 7.63
N PHE A 4 -28.85 13.87 6.99
CA PHE A 4 -28.72 12.97 5.83
C PHE A 4 -27.73 11.85 6.16
N GLN A 5 -28.04 10.65 5.67
CA GLN A 5 -27.20 9.47 5.82
C GLN A 5 -26.59 9.12 4.46
N VAL A 6 -25.29 8.84 4.43
CA VAL A 6 -24.57 8.43 3.22
C VAL A 6 -23.88 7.10 3.46
N THR A 7 -24.00 6.19 2.49
CA THR A 7 -23.29 4.91 2.50
C THR A 7 -21.97 5.05 1.73
N ILE A 8 -20.85 4.82 2.42
CA ILE A 8 -19.52 4.79 1.80
C ILE A 8 -19.19 3.36 1.40
N THR A 9 -19.19 3.09 0.09
CA THR A 9 -18.74 1.79 -0.44
C THR A 9 -17.24 1.61 -0.22
N PRO A 10 -16.69 0.38 -0.22
CA PRO A 10 -15.25 0.18 -0.12
C PRO A 10 -14.44 0.93 -1.19
N ALA A 11 -14.95 1.04 -2.42
CA ALA A 11 -14.30 1.82 -3.47
C ALA A 11 -14.30 3.32 -3.15
N ALA A 12 -15.43 3.87 -2.66
CA ALA A 12 -15.52 5.25 -2.21
C ALA A 12 -14.60 5.52 -1.00
N GLY A 13 -14.53 4.58 -0.06
CA GLY A 13 -13.62 4.65 1.10
C GLY A 13 -12.15 4.69 0.68
N LYS A 14 -11.72 3.85 -0.26
CA LYS A 14 -10.36 3.88 -0.82
C LYS A 14 -10.06 5.19 -1.52
N ARG A 15 -11.03 5.76 -2.24
CA ARG A 15 -10.91 7.09 -2.86
C ARG A 15 -10.77 8.20 -1.81
N LEU A 16 -11.53 8.14 -0.72
CA LEU A 16 -11.41 9.09 0.40
C LEU A 16 -10.03 8.98 1.06
N ILE A 17 -9.54 7.77 1.32
CA ILE A 17 -8.19 7.53 1.83
C ILE A 17 -7.15 8.14 0.88
N ALA A 18 -7.30 7.92 -0.43
CA ALA A 18 -6.38 8.48 -1.43
C ALA A 18 -6.31 10.01 -1.38
N ARG A 19 -7.47 10.69 -1.31
CA ARG A 19 -7.54 12.15 -1.17
C ARG A 19 -7.00 12.67 0.16
N ALA A 20 -7.10 11.88 1.23
CA ALA A 20 -6.51 12.24 2.52
C ALA A 20 -4.98 12.10 2.50
N VAL A 21 -4.47 11.04 1.88
CA VAL A 21 -3.03 10.79 1.76
C VAL A 21 -2.33 11.87 0.91
N THR A 22 -2.97 12.36 -0.15
CA THR A 22 -2.42 13.48 -0.95
C THR A 22 -2.34 14.81 -0.18
N GLN A 23 -3.07 14.93 0.93
CA GLN A 23 -3.00 16.11 1.81
C GLN A 23 -2.07 15.89 3.01
N HIS A 24 -1.51 14.68 3.18
CA HIS A 24 -0.66 14.34 4.31
C HIS A 24 0.68 15.08 4.23
N SER A 25 1.07 15.77 5.31
CA SER A 25 2.27 16.62 5.33
C SER A 25 3.55 15.89 4.96
N ASP A 26 3.76 14.69 5.50
CA ASP A 26 4.97 13.89 5.22
C ASP A 26 5.03 13.45 3.76
N VAL A 27 3.88 13.13 3.14
CA VAL A 27 3.82 12.75 1.72
C VAL A 27 4.16 13.97 0.85
N ASN A 28 3.57 15.12 1.15
CA ASN A 28 3.83 16.34 0.39
C ASN A 28 5.30 16.79 0.50
N LYS A 29 5.90 16.72 1.69
CA LYS A 29 7.34 16.99 1.86
C LYS A 29 8.21 16.03 1.06
N ALA A 30 7.92 14.73 1.13
CA ALA A 30 8.66 13.71 0.39
C ALA A 30 8.50 13.86 -1.14
N LEU A 31 7.34 14.28 -1.63
CA LEU A 31 7.13 14.58 -3.04
C LEU A 31 7.99 15.76 -3.54
N LEU A 32 8.31 16.73 -2.68
CA LEU A 32 9.12 17.89 -3.08
C LEU A 32 10.61 17.57 -3.16
N SER A 33 11.16 16.85 -2.18
CA SER A 33 12.62 16.71 -2.03
C SER A 33 13.09 15.34 -1.55
N GLY A 34 12.24 14.32 -1.61
CA GLY A 34 12.54 12.97 -1.15
C GLY A 34 11.98 11.90 -2.09
N THR A 35 11.75 10.72 -1.54
CA THR A 35 11.21 9.56 -2.24
C THR A 35 9.88 9.14 -1.62
N VAL A 36 8.86 8.99 -2.48
CA VAL A 36 7.59 8.35 -2.12
C VAL A 36 7.49 7.02 -2.86
N VAL A 37 7.42 5.93 -2.10
CA VAL A 37 7.20 4.58 -2.64
C VAL A 37 5.79 4.12 -2.32
N ILE A 38 4.97 3.97 -3.35
CA ILE A 38 3.60 3.46 -3.26
C ILE A 38 3.62 1.99 -3.67
N ILE A 39 3.68 1.11 -2.68
CA ILE A 39 3.73 -0.34 -2.92
C ILE A 39 2.39 -0.79 -3.48
N ALA A 40 2.43 -1.63 -4.50
CA ALA A 40 1.25 -2.10 -5.20
C ALA A 40 0.23 -2.79 -4.28
N GLY A 41 -1.03 -2.41 -4.44
CA GLY A 41 -2.16 -2.89 -3.65
C GLY A 41 -3.44 -2.17 -4.04
N THR A 42 -4.61 -2.80 -3.82
CA THR A 42 -5.88 -2.27 -4.35
C THR A 42 -6.29 -0.92 -3.75
N THR A 43 -5.95 -0.63 -2.49
CA THR A 43 -6.13 0.70 -1.88
C THR A 43 -5.06 1.68 -2.38
N ASN A 44 -3.82 1.24 -2.40
CA ASN A 44 -2.67 2.02 -2.85
C ASN A 44 -2.75 2.42 -4.32
N GLY A 45 -3.47 1.66 -5.16
CA GLY A 45 -3.75 2.05 -6.54
C GLY A 45 -4.56 3.33 -6.64
N TYR A 46 -5.51 3.57 -5.73
CA TYR A 46 -6.23 4.85 -5.69
C TYR A 46 -5.29 5.99 -5.30
N ILE A 47 -4.39 5.75 -4.34
CA ILE A 47 -3.40 6.73 -3.93
C ILE A 47 -2.43 7.06 -5.06
N ALA A 48 -1.90 6.03 -5.74
CA ALA A 48 -1.03 6.20 -6.89
C ALA A 48 -1.69 7.00 -7.99
N GLU A 49 -2.96 6.70 -8.32
CA GLU A 49 -3.72 7.45 -9.32
C GLU A 49 -3.89 8.93 -8.93
N GLU A 50 -4.27 9.23 -7.67
CA GLU A 50 -4.44 10.61 -7.21
C GLU A 50 -3.10 11.37 -7.18
N ILE A 51 -2.01 10.77 -6.68
CA ILE A 51 -0.69 11.41 -6.64
C ILE A 51 -0.16 11.66 -8.05
N LEU A 52 -0.25 10.68 -8.96
CA LEU A 52 0.19 10.85 -10.34
C LEU A 52 -0.64 11.89 -11.09
N LYS A 53 -1.94 12.02 -10.77
CA LYS A 53 -2.78 13.10 -11.28
C LYS A 53 -2.31 14.46 -10.79
N LEU A 54 -1.99 14.59 -9.49
CA LEU A 54 -1.49 15.83 -8.90
C LEU A 54 -0.13 16.24 -9.46
N THR A 55 0.73 15.29 -9.81
CA THR A 55 2.05 15.56 -10.38
C THR A 55 2.09 15.57 -11.91
N GLY A 56 0.93 15.48 -12.58
CA GLY A 56 0.83 15.54 -14.05
C GLY A 56 1.46 14.34 -14.78
N GLN A 57 1.48 13.17 -14.15
CA GLN A 57 2.19 11.96 -14.61
C GLN A 57 1.29 10.72 -14.69
N THR A 58 0.00 10.90 -14.99
CA THR A 58 -0.96 9.80 -15.13
C THR A 58 -0.67 8.87 -16.31
N ASP A 59 0.03 9.36 -17.31
CA ASP A 59 0.24 8.65 -18.57
C ASP A 59 1.04 7.35 -18.36
N GLY A 60 0.41 6.23 -18.72
CA GLY A 60 0.96 4.88 -18.56
C GLY A 60 0.68 4.24 -17.20
N PHE A 61 -0.05 4.89 -16.29
CA PHE A 61 -0.54 4.26 -15.07
C PHE A 61 -1.94 3.69 -15.26
N THR A 62 -2.15 2.47 -14.77
CA THR A 62 -3.49 1.90 -14.59
C THR A 62 -3.57 1.23 -13.23
N ARG A 63 -4.71 1.42 -12.55
CA ARG A 63 -5.00 0.69 -11.31
C ARG A 63 -5.25 -0.80 -11.56
N ASN A 64 -5.60 -1.17 -12.79
CA ASN A 64 -5.79 -2.56 -13.17
C ASN A 64 -4.47 -3.32 -12.96
N ARG A 65 -4.54 -4.45 -12.25
CA ARG A 65 -3.36 -5.28 -11.90
C ARG A 65 -2.29 -4.58 -11.04
N PHE A 66 -2.56 -3.39 -10.49
CA PHE A 66 -1.71 -2.74 -9.49
C PHE A 66 -1.91 -3.34 -8.10
N PHE A 67 -1.56 -4.61 -7.95
CA PHE A 67 -1.63 -5.33 -6.68
C PHE A 67 -0.62 -6.49 -6.65
N ARG A 68 -0.25 -6.90 -5.45
CA ARG A 68 0.59 -8.07 -5.17
C ARG A 68 0.02 -8.78 -3.95
N GLY A 69 0.14 -10.11 -3.87
CA GLY A 69 -0.35 -10.87 -2.72
C GLY A 69 -1.87 -10.84 -2.60
N ILE A 70 -2.55 -11.50 -3.53
CA ILE A 70 -4.01 -11.61 -3.57
C ILE A 70 -4.45 -12.95 -2.98
N THR A 71 -5.59 -12.93 -2.30
CA THR A 71 -6.31 -14.14 -1.89
C THR A 71 -7.48 -14.29 -2.86
N LEU A 72 -7.40 -15.29 -3.74
CA LEU A 72 -8.46 -15.63 -4.67
C LEU A 72 -9.14 -16.93 -4.26
N SER A 73 -10.28 -17.23 -4.88
CA SER A 73 -10.91 -18.55 -4.78
C SER A 73 -9.89 -19.65 -5.13
N PRO A 74 -9.93 -20.82 -4.47
CA PRO A 74 -9.06 -21.95 -4.79
C PRO A 74 -9.10 -22.39 -6.27
N SER A 75 -10.20 -22.07 -6.96
CA SER A 75 -10.36 -22.32 -8.40
C SER A 75 -9.53 -21.42 -9.32
N ILE A 76 -8.93 -20.34 -8.81
CA ILE A 76 -8.09 -19.43 -9.59
C ILE A 76 -6.62 -19.70 -9.25
N PRO A 77 -5.80 -20.12 -10.23
CA PRO A 77 -4.41 -20.46 -9.96
C PRO A 77 -3.60 -19.24 -9.54
N THR A 78 -2.96 -19.34 -8.39
CA THR A 78 -1.97 -18.38 -7.88
C THR A 78 -0.67 -19.10 -7.55
N THR A 79 0.46 -18.40 -7.64
CA THR A 79 1.74 -18.92 -7.14
C THR A 79 1.70 -19.12 -5.63
N ASN A 80 2.63 -19.90 -5.06
CA ASN A 80 2.76 -20.09 -3.61
C ASN A 80 2.88 -18.77 -2.82
N GLY A 81 3.35 -17.69 -3.46
CA GLY A 81 3.45 -16.35 -2.87
C GLY A 81 2.17 -15.49 -3.01
N GLY A 82 1.05 -16.06 -3.47
CA GLY A 82 -0.21 -15.34 -3.67
C GLY A 82 -0.16 -14.35 -4.83
N ARG A 83 0.60 -14.63 -5.89
CA ARG A 83 0.66 -13.80 -7.11
C ARG A 83 -0.10 -14.50 -8.23
N LEU A 84 -0.60 -13.72 -9.20
CA LEU A 84 -1.10 -14.30 -10.45
C LEU A 84 0.04 -15.04 -11.15
N SER A 85 -0.27 -16.13 -11.85
CA SER A 85 0.71 -16.89 -12.66
C SER A 85 1.30 -16.03 -13.78
N ASP A 86 0.47 -15.19 -14.39
CA ASP A 86 0.89 -14.15 -15.32
C ASP A 86 1.20 -12.85 -14.55
N GLU A 87 2.43 -12.38 -14.66
CA GLU A 87 2.89 -11.11 -14.08
C GLU A 87 3.14 -10.02 -15.11
N SER A 88 2.96 -10.30 -16.41
CA SER A 88 3.23 -9.34 -17.50
C SER A 88 2.45 -8.04 -17.38
N GLY A 89 1.28 -8.08 -16.73
CA GLY A 89 0.44 -6.91 -16.47
C GLY A 89 0.78 -6.12 -15.20
N PHE A 90 1.83 -6.47 -14.46
CA PHE A 90 2.24 -5.74 -13.26
C PHE A 90 3.22 -4.59 -13.61
N PRO A 91 2.84 -3.30 -13.46
CA PRO A 91 3.64 -2.17 -13.96
C PRO A 91 4.83 -1.78 -13.07
N GLY A 92 5.10 -2.52 -11.98
CA GLY A 92 5.98 -2.07 -10.90
C GLY A 92 5.21 -1.41 -9.76
N ASP A 93 5.93 -0.95 -8.73
CA ASP A 93 5.38 -0.04 -7.73
C ASP A 93 5.40 1.40 -8.30
N VAL A 94 4.69 2.34 -7.67
CA VAL A 94 4.85 3.76 -8.03
C VAL A 94 5.92 4.36 -7.14
N VAL A 95 7.09 4.61 -7.73
CA VAL A 95 8.23 5.23 -7.06
C VAL A 95 8.41 6.64 -7.59
N LEU A 96 8.28 7.64 -6.72
CA LEU A 96 8.44 9.06 -7.07
C LEU A 96 9.69 9.58 -6.37
N VAL A 97 10.66 10.09 -7.12
CA VAL A 97 11.87 10.75 -6.59
C VAL A 97 11.79 12.22 -6.94
N ASN A 98 11.76 13.09 -5.92
CA ASN A 98 11.51 14.52 -6.08
C ASN A 98 10.28 14.79 -6.97
N GLY A 99 9.22 14.01 -6.73
CA GLY A 99 7.94 14.11 -7.44
C GLY A 99 7.94 13.52 -8.85
N LYS A 100 9.07 13.00 -9.35
CA LYS A 100 9.19 12.39 -10.69
C LYS A 100 9.07 10.88 -10.64
N TRP A 101 8.12 10.33 -11.39
CA TRP A 101 7.81 8.91 -11.42
C TRP A 101 8.90 8.12 -12.14
N GLN A 102 9.53 7.22 -11.41
CA GLN A 102 10.50 6.26 -11.88
C GLN A 102 9.77 5.00 -12.35
N LYS A 103 9.29 5.00 -13.60
CA LYS A 103 8.50 3.89 -14.17
C LYS A 103 9.26 2.56 -14.13
N GLY A 104 8.52 1.47 -13.90
CA GLY A 104 9.05 0.10 -13.87
C GLY A 104 9.81 -0.27 -12.59
N LYS A 105 10.07 0.67 -11.68
CA LYS A 105 10.75 0.39 -10.41
C LYS A 105 9.80 -0.22 -9.37
N THR A 106 10.39 -0.92 -8.42
CA THR A 106 9.74 -1.47 -7.24
C THR A 106 10.44 -0.99 -5.97
N ILE A 107 9.84 -1.26 -4.80
CA ILE A 107 10.50 -1.00 -3.51
C ILE A 107 11.89 -1.67 -3.43
N PHE A 108 12.08 -2.83 -4.06
CA PHE A 108 13.35 -3.57 -4.01
C PHE A 108 14.49 -2.82 -4.73
N ASP A 109 14.16 -2.02 -5.75
CA ASP A 109 15.16 -1.28 -6.53
C ASP A 109 15.64 0.00 -5.83
N VAL A 110 14.86 0.49 -4.86
CA VAL A 110 15.12 1.81 -4.24
C VAL A 110 15.30 1.78 -2.73
N ILE A 111 15.00 0.65 -2.06
CA ILE A 111 15.01 0.55 -0.60
C ILE A 111 16.32 1.05 0.01
N ASP A 112 17.46 0.74 -0.59
CA ASP A 112 18.78 1.04 -0.05
C ASP A 112 19.15 2.52 -0.08
N ASN A 113 18.48 3.27 -0.95
CA ASN A 113 18.66 4.70 -1.10
C ASN A 113 17.65 5.52 -0.28
N LEU A 114 16.64 4.87 0.31
CA LEU A 114 15.65 5.57 1.13
C LEU A 114 16.27 6.06 2.43
N LYS A 115 15.92 7.27 2.84
CA LYS A 115 16.47 7.97 4.01
C LYS A 115 15.38 8.65 4.82
N GLU A 116 15.77 9.22 5.95
CA GLU A 116 14.86 10.00 6.79
C GLU A 116 14.19 11.12 5.97
N GLY A 117 12.87 11.26 6.14
CA GLY A 117 12.03 12.14 5.33
C GLY A 117 11.37 11.48 4.12
N ASP A 118 11.83 10.30 3.69
CA ASP A 118 11.16 9.51 2.65
C ASP A 118 9.94 8.77 3.22
N VAL A 119 9.02 8.39 2.34
CA VAL A 119 7.74 7.76 2.69
C VAL A 119 7.52 6.47 1.92
N ILE A 120 7.13 5.42 2.64
CA ILE A 120 6.60 4.18 2.07
C ILE A 120 5.11 4.11 2.39
N LEU A 121 4.28 3.88 1.37
CA LEU A 121 2.85 3.62 1.49
C LEU A 121 2.59 2.14 1.22
N LYS A 122 2.07 1.42 2.22
CA LYS A 122 1.75 0.00 2.09
C LYS A 122 0.40 -0.35 2.70
N GLY A 123 -0.48 -0.94 1.91
CA GLY A 123 -1.76 -1.44 2.42
C GLY A 123 -1.60 -2.63 3.37
N ALA A 124 -2.61 -2.84 4.21
CA ALA A 124 -2.72 -3.98 5.12
C ALA A 124 -3.85 -4.95 4.72
N ASN A 125 -3.88 -6.14 5.31
CA ASN A 125 -4.90 -7.18 5.10
C ASN A 125 -6.00 -7.14 6.15
N SER A 126 -5.70 -6.68 7.36
CA SER A 126 -6.69 -6.49 8.41
C SER A 126 -6.34 -5.32 9.33
N VAL A 127 -7.36 -4.77 9.99
CA VAL A 127 -7.20 -3.74 11.03
C VAL A 127 -8.02 -4.04 12.26
N ASP A 128 -7.43 -3.74 13.41
CA ASP A 128 -8.10 -3.64 14.70
C ASP A 128 -8.13 -2.16 15.09
N LEU A 129 -9.35 -1.61 15.15
CA LEU A 129 -9.56 -0.20 15.45
C LEU A 129 -9.38 0.12 16.93
N LYS A 130 -9.58 -0.86 17.82
CA LYS A 130 -9.48 -0.67 19.26
C LYS A 130 -8.02 -0.50 19.65
N GLU A 131 -7.19 -1.44 19.21
CA GLU A 131 -5.75 -1.45 19.49
C GLU A 131 -4.94 -0.61 18.49
N LYS A 132 -5.61 -0.05 17.46
CA LYS A 132 -4.99 0.71 16.36
C LYS A 132 -3.87 -0.06 15.65
N LYS A 133 -4.08 -1.36 15.45
CA LYS A 133 -3.14 -2.26 14.80
C LYS A 133 -3.59 -2.59 13.38
N ALA A 134 -2.62 -2.83 12.50
CA ALA A 134 -2.84 -3.34 11.16
C ALA A 134 -1.96 -4.57 10.94
N ALA A 135 -2.51 -5.62 10.32
CA ALA A 135 -1.75 -6.82 9.99
C ALA A 135 -1.63 -7.01 8.48
N ILE A 136 -0.48 -7.52 8.06
CA ILE A 136 -0.14 -7.79 6.67
C ILE A 136 0.04 -9.30 6.54
N LEU A 137 -0.65 -9.90 5.57
CA LEU A 137 -0.50 -11.31 5.26
C LEU A 137 0.79 -11.50 4.45
N ILE A 138 1.68 -12.37 4.92
CA ILE A 138 2.99 -12.61 4.32
C ILE A 138 3.00 -14.02 3.75
N GLY A 139 3.00 -14.13 2.42
CA GLY A 139 3.19 -15.40 1.71
C GLY A 139 4.60 -15.63 1.17
N HIS A 140 5.50 -14.64 1.27
CA HIS A 140 6.86 -14.73 0.73
C HIS A 140 7.84 -15.20 1.81
N PRO A 141 8.71 -16.19 1.55
CA PRO A 141 9.58 -16.78 2.58
C PRO A 141 10.57 -15.78 3.21
N LYS A 142 10.93 -14.72 2.48
CA LYS A 142 11.75 -13.61 2.99
C LYS A 142 10.97 -12.44 3.59
N GLY A 143 9.69 -12.62 3.94
CA GLY A 143 8.85 -11.56 4.51
C GLY A 143 8.26 -10.56 3.50
N GLY A 144 8.63 -10.68 2.22
CA GLY A 144 8.07 -9.89 1.12
C GLY A 144 8.33 -8.39 1.26
N THR A 145 7.40 -7.58 0.75
CA THR A 145 7.55 -6.11 0.69
C THR A 145 7.56 -5.46 2.08
N ILE A 146 6.92 -6.05 3.10
CA ILE A 146 6.92 -5.46 4.44
C ILE A 146 8.25 -5.64 5.15
N ALA A 147 8.85 -6.84 5.12
CA ALA A 147 10.11 -7.08 5.82
C ALA A 147 11.24 -6.19 5.30
N ILE A 148 11.33 -6.00 3.98
CA ILE A 148 12.31 -5.08 3.39
C ILE A 148 12.00 -3.62 3.72
N SER A 149 10.71 -3.22 3.73
CA SER A 149 10.31 -1.87 4.16
C SER A 149 10.73 -1.59 5.61
N MET A 150 10.59 -2.59 6.51
CA MET A 150 10.98 -2.44 7.91
C MET A 150 12.47 -2.19 8.11
N GLN A 151 13.34 -2.66 7.21
CA GLN A 151 14.77 -2.33 7.25
C GLN A 151 15.00 -0.82 7.09
N ALA A 152 14.32 -0.19 6.14
CA ALA A 152 14.43 1.26 5.95
C ALA A 152 13.72 2.06 7.05
N VAL A 153 12.59 1.57 7.56
CA VAL A 153 11.87 2.21 8.68
C VAL A 153 12.75 2.23 9.94
N ILE A 154 13.32 1.09 10.32
CA ILE A 154 14.10 0.96 11.56
C ILE A 154 15.49 1.58 11.38
N GLY A 155 16.20 1.22 10.31
CA GLY A 155 17.60 1.60 10.12
C GLY A 155 17.80 3.02 9.59
N ARG A 156 16.83 3.56 8.85
CA ARG A 156 16.96 4.84 8.14
C ARG A 156 15.84 5.83 8.44
N ARG A 157 14.98 5.52 9.41
CA ARG A 157 13.87 6.38 9.88
C ARG A 157 12.90 6.80 8.77
N VAL A 158 12.76 5.94 7.76
CA VAL A 158 11.77 6.14 6.68
C VAL A 158 10.37 6.04 7.29
N ARG A 159 9.48 6.95 6.89
CA ARG A 159 8.09 6.92 7.36
C ARG A 159 7.32 5.84 6.63
N LEU A 160 6.77 4.88 7.36
CA LEU A 160 5.78 3.94 6.85
C LEU A 160 4.37 4.42 7.20
N ILE A 161 3.54 4.62 6.19
CA ILE A 161 2.10 4.87 6.34
C ILE A 161 1.37 3.63 5.84
N ILE A 162 0.33 3.22 6.58
CA ILE A 162 -0.50 2.07 6.25
C ILE A 162 -1.91 2.54 5.87
N PRO A 163 -2.19 2.82 4.57
CA PRO A 163 -3.52 3.18 4.13
C PRO A 163 -4.38 1.92 4.01
N VAL A 164 -5.44 1.86 4.80
CA VAL A 164 -6.30 0.68 4.87
C VAL A 164 -7.73 1.10 5.21
N GLY A 165 -8.68 0.53 4.45
CA GLY A 165 -10.09 0.83 4.64
C GLY A 165 -10.73 -0.07 5.70
N LEU A 166 -11.84 0.43 6.25
CA LEU A 166 -12.58 -0.25 7.32
C LEU A 166 -13.25 -1.55 6.86
N GLU A 167 -13.33 -1.80 5.55
CA GLU A 167 -13.76 -3.10 5.01
C GLU A 167 -12.84 -4.25 5.44
N LYS A 168 -11.61 -3.94 5.88
CA LYS A 168 -10.64 -4.91 6.39
C LYS A 168 -10.66 -5.03 7.91
N ARG A 169 -11.65 -4.43 8.58
CA ARG A 169 -11.79 -4.52 10.04
C ARG A 169 -12.06 -5.96 10.44
N VAL A 170 -11.34 -6.42 11.45
CA VAL A 170 -11.60 -7.70 12.13
C VAL A 170 -12.11 -7.46 13.54
N THR A 171 -12.83 -8.43 14.07
CA THR A 171 -13.20 -8.49 15.49
C THR A 171 -12.15 -9.29 16.24
N GLY A 172 -11.65 -8.75 17.35
CA GLY A 172 -10.67 -9.44 18.21
C GLY A 172 -9.24 -8.95 18.02
N ASN A 173 -8.34 -9.47 18.85
CA ASN A 173 -6.94 -9.06 18.90
C ASN A 173 -6.15 -9.65 17.71
N LEU A 174 -5.47 -8.78 16.95
CA LEU A 174 -4.71 -9.20 15.77
C LEU A 174 -3.54 -10.14 16.08
N ASP A 175 -2.89 -10.02 17.24
CA ASP A 175 -1.77 -10.88 17.62
C ASP A 175 -2.26 -12.31 17.91
N GLU A 176 -3.41 -12.45 18.56
CA GLU A 176 -4.05 -13.76 18.78
C GLU A 176 -4.49 -14.41 17.46
N LEU A 177 -5.10 -13.62 16.56
CA LEU A 177 -5.50 -14.11 15.24
C LEU A 177 -4.28 -14.54 14.42
N ALA A 178 -3.21 -13.75 14.44
CA ALA A 178 -1.96 -14.09 13.77
C ALA A 178 -1.34 -15.36 14.36
N LYS A 179 -1.36 -15.53 15.69
CA LYS A 179 -0.87 -16.75 16.33
C LYS A 179 -1.66 -17.98 15.87
N ARG A 180 -2.99 -17.91 15.84
CA ARG A 180 -3.87 -19.02 15.42
C ARG A 180 -3.70 -19.39 13.94
N LEU A 181 -3.44 -18.42 13.07
CA LEU A 181 -3.25 -18.66 11.63
C LEU A 181 -1.89 -19.26 11.28
N ASN A 182 -0.88 -19.09 12.14
CA ASN A 182 0.50 -19.55 11.91
C ASN A 182 0.87 -20.81 12.70
N THR A 183 -0.11 -21.45 13.36
CA THR A 183 0.01 -22.75 14.03
C THR A 183 -0.71 -23.80 13.21
#